data_AF-A0A4U0X5H6-F1
#
_entry.id   AF-A0A4U0X5H6-F1
#
_cell.length_a   1.000
_cell.length_b   1.000
_cell.length_c   1.000
_cell.angle_alpha   90.00
_cell.angle_beta   90.00
_cell.angle_gamma   90.00
#
_symmetry.space_group_name_H-M   'P 1'
#
loop_
_entity.id
_entity.type
_entity.pdbx_description
1 polymer ?
#
loop_
_entity_poly.entity_id
_entity_poly.type
_entity_poly.pdbx_seq_one_letter_code
_entity_poly.pdbx_strand_id
1 'polypeptide(L)'
;MAPAVGIDLGTTYSCVGIFRDDRIEIIANDQGNRTTPSFVAFTDTERLIGDAAKNQVAMNPANTVFDAKRLIGRKFADAEVQADMKHFPFKVIDKGGKPVVQVEFKGEQKMFTPEEISAMVLTKMRETAESYLGGTVNNAVITVPAYFNDSQRQATKDAGLIAGLNVLRIINEPTAAAIAYGLDKRTEGERNVLIFDLGGGTFDVSLLTIEEGIFEVKSTAGDTHLGGEDFDNRLVNHFVSEFKRKHKKDLTSNARALRRLRTACERAKRTLSSSAQTSIEIDSLYEGIDFYTSITRARFEELCQDLFRSTMEP
;
A
#
# COMPACT_ATOMS: atom_id res chain seq x y z
N MET A 1 -12.56 -20.12 21.83
CA MET A 1 -11.36 -19.96 20.97
C MET A 1 -11.01 -18.49 20.94
N ALA A 2 -9.74 -18.11 21.08
CA ALA A 2 -9.35 -16.72 20.84
C ALA A 2 -9.64 -16.38 19.37
N PRO A 3 -10.31 -15.24 19.07
CA PRO A 3 -10.67 -14.89 17.70
C PRO A 3 -9.42 -14.80 16.82
N ALA A 4 -9.54 -15.26 15.58
CA ALA A 4 -8.52 -15.09 14.55
C ALA A 4 -8.93 -13.94 13.63
N VAL A 5 -7.97 -13.11 13.25
CA VAL A 5 -8.18 -12.01 12.29
C VAL A 5 -7.54 -12.32 10.95
N GLY A 6 -8.15 -11.85 9.88
CA GLY A 6 -7.53 -11.79 8.55
C GLY A 6 -6.90 -10.42 8.37
N ILE A 7 -5.62 -10.37 8.01
CA ILE A 7 -4.91 -9.13 7.75
C ILE A 7 -4.42 -9.13 6.31
N ASP A 8 -4.87 -8.14 5.56
CA ASP A 8 -4.26 -7.78 4.30
C ASP A 8 -3.14 -6.76 4.56
N LEU A 9 -1.89 -7.20 4.42
CA LEU A 9 -0.71 -6.35 4.56
C LEU A 9 -0.32 -5.81 3.19
N GLY A 10 -1.03 -4.80 2.70
CA GLY A 10 -0.76 -4.21 1.39
C GLY A 10 0.42 -3.24 1.38
N THR A 11 0.93 -2.94 0.18
CA THR A 11 2.09 -2.07 -0.05
C THR A 11 1.85 -0.65 0.47
N THR A 12 0.71 -0.05 0.15
CA THR A 12 0.35 1.33 0.50
C THR A 12 -0.68 1.42 1.62
N TYR A 13 -1.58 0.44 1.71
CA TYR A 13 -2.64 0.34 2.71
C TYR A 13 -2.76 -1.09 3.20
N SER A 14 -3.11 -1.23 4.47
CA SER A 14 -3.44 -2.51 5.10
C SER A 14 -4.90 -2.51 5.55
N CYS A 15 -5.49 -3.71 5.60
CA CYS A 15 -6.87 -3.93 6.02
C CYS A 15 -6.91 -5.07 7.04
N VAL A 16 -7.80 -4.98 8.02
CA VAL A 16 -8.03 -6.05 9.00
C VAL A 16 -9.52 -6.38 9.06
N GLY A 17 -9.81 -7.68 9.04
CA GLY A 17 -11.17 -8.21 9.11
C GLY A 17 -11.27 -9.38 10.07
N ILE A 18 -12.49 -9.68 10.47
CA ILE A 18 -12.82 -10.84 11.32
C ILE A 18 -14.01 -11.59 10.72
N PHE A 19 -14.00 -12.92 10.87
CA PHE A 19 -15.17 -13.74 10.66
C PHE A 19 -15.83 -14.03 12.01
N ARG A 20 -17.07 -13.55 12.19
CA ARG A 20 -17.86 -13.71 13.41
C ARG A 20 -19.34 -13.75 13.06
N ASP A 21 -20.13 -14.54 13.78
CA ASP A 21 -21.58 -14.64 13.59
C ASP A 21 -21.97 -14.92 12.12
N ASP A 22 -21.24 -15.85 11.49
CA ASP A 22 -21.36 -16.27 10.09
C ASP A 22 -21.22 -15.15 9.04
N ARG A 23 -20.57 -14.04 9.41
CA ARG A 23 -20.29 -12.92 8.51
C ARG A 23 -18.85 -12.43 8.60
N ILE A 24 -18.37 -11.89 7.50
CA ILE A 24 -17.10 -11.16 7.43
C ILE A 24 -17.37 -9.70 7.78
N GLU A 25 -16.64 -9.18 8.76
CA GLU A 25 -16.65 -7.77 9.13
C GLU A 25 -15.28 -7.14 8.88
N ILE A 26 -15.26 -6.03 8.15
CA ILE A 26 -14.05 -5.21 7.97
C ILE A 26 -14.02 -4.15 9.07
N ILE A 27 -12.95 -4.15 9.85
CA ILE A 27 -12.82 -3.34 11.05
C ILE A 27 -12.29 -1.95 10.66
N ALA A 28 -13.02 -0.90 11.05
CA ALA A 28 -12.56 0.46 10.88
C ALA A 28 -11.52 0.83 11.95
N ASN A 29 -10.53 1.64 11.57
CA ASN A 29 -9.54 2.16 12.49
C ASN A 29 -10.10 3.29 13.38
N ASP A 30 -9.23 3.87 14.21
CA ASP A 30 -9.53 4.98 15.14
C ASP A 30 -10.02 6.26 14.46
N GLN A 31 -9.84 6.40 13.14
CA GLN A 31 -10.37 7.49 12.32
C GLN A 31 -11.64 7.12 11.55
N GLY A 32 -12.15 5.90 11.71
CA GLY A 32 -13.31 5.38 10.97
C GLY A 32 -12.97 4.86 9.57
N ASN A 33 -11.69 4.76 9.21
CA ASN A 33 -11.26 4.25 7.90
C ASN A 33 -11.17 2.72 7.91
N ARG A 34 -11.73 2.06 6.89
CA ARG A 34 -11.65 0.59 6.73
C ARG A 34 -10.31 0.05 6.24
N THR A 35 -9.43 0.95 5.82
CA THR A 35 -8.05 0.64 5.42
C THR A 35 -7.14 1.65 6.09
N THR A 36 -5.99 1.21 6.59
CA THR A 36 -5.01 2.07 7.25
C THR A 36 -3.76 2.17 6.39
N PRO A 37 -3.18 3.36 6.16
CA PRO A 37 -1.93 3.48 5.41
C PRO A 37 -0.81 2.61 5.97
N SER A 38 -0.04 1.94 5.12
CA SER A 38 1.15 1.15 5.49
C SER A 38 2.36 2.06 5.72
N PHE A 39 2.20 3.06 6.60
CA PHE A 39 3.19 4.10 6.89
C PHE A 39 3.65 4.01 8.34
N VAL A 40 4.94 4.20 8.57
CA VAL A 40 5.55 4.29 9.91
C VAL A 40 6.45 5.52 9.94
N ALA A 41 6.18 6.46 10.85
CA ALA A 41 7.00 7.64 11.03
C ALA A 41 7.65 7.67 12.41
N PHE A 42 8.90 8.13 12.44
CA PHE A 42 9.69 8.27 13.65
C PHE A 42 9.93 9.76 13.93
N THR A 43 9.68 10.16 15.18
CA THR A 43 9.83 11.54 15.65
C THR A 43 10.72 11.60 16.88
N ASP A 44 10.95 12.80 17.41
CA ASP A 44 11.74 12.97 18.64
C ASP A 44 11.06 12.41 19.89
N THR A 45 9.74 12.21 19.85
CA THR A 45 8.95 11.81 21.02
C THR A 45 8.34 10.42 20.87
N GLU A 46 7.80 10.12 19.69
CA GLU A 46 6.98 8.94 19.46
C GLU A 46 7.11 8.36 18.06
N ARG A 47 6.57 7.14 17.91
CA ARG A 47 6.43 6.47 16.64
C ARG A 47 4.97 6.54 16.22
N LEU A 48 4.71 7.07 15.03
CA LEU A 48 3.38 7.16 14.44
C LEU A 48 3.22 6.04 13.41
N ILE A 49 2.02 5.46 13.33
CA ILE A 49 1.70 4.39 12.38
C ILE A 49 0.35 4.70 11.74
N GLY A 50 0.19 4.41 10.45
CA GLY A 50 -1.09 4.60 9.76
C GLY A 50 -1.34 6.03 9.31
N ASP A 51 -2.57 6.50 9.49
CA ASP A 51 -3.01 7.82 9.06
C ASP A 51 -2.17 8.94 9.69
N ALA A 52 -1.82 8.83 10.98
CA ALA A 52 -0.96 9.78 11.67
C ALA A 52 0.42 9.92 10.99
N ALA A 53 1.03 8.80 10.59
CA ALA A 53 2.31 8.80 9.88
C ALA A 53 2.18 9.40 8.47
N LYS A 54 1.15 8.99 7.71
CA LYS A 54 0.88 9.50 6.34
C LYS A 54 0.63 11.02 6.35
N ASN A 55 -0.06 11.54 7.37
CA ASN A 55 -0.41 12.97 7.45
C ASN A 55 0.82 13.89 7.64
N GLN A 56 1.84 13.44 8.37
CA GLN A 56 3.03 14.26 8.67
C GLN A 56 4.20 14.06 7.70
N VAL A 57 4.09 13.15 6.72
CA VAL A 57 5.17 12.82 5.77
C VAL A 57 5.75 14.05 5.04
N ALA A 58 4.95 15.10 4.83
CA ALA A 58 5.39 16.34 4.19
C ALA A 58 6.38 17.14 5.06
N MET A 59 6.27 17.02 6.38
CA MET A 59 7.12 17.71 7.36
C MET A 59 8.34 16.88 7.77
N ASN A 60 8.23 15.55 7.68
CA ASN A 60 9.27 14.62 8.12
C ASN A 60 9.52 13.48 7.11
N PRO A 61 9.87 13.79 5.86
CA PRO A 61 9.96 12.78 4.80
C PRO A 61 11.08 11.76 5.03
N ALA A 62 12.22 12.19 5.59
CA ALA A 62 13.40 11.34 5.79
C ALA A 62 13.19 10.24 6.87
N ASN A 63 12.25 10.45 7.80
CA ASN A 63 11.95 9.51 8.89
C ASN A 63 10.54 8.92 8.78
N THR A 64 9.90 9.04 7.62
CA THR A 64 8.59 8.43 7.35
C THR A 64 8.75 7.34 6.31
N VAL A 65 8.67 6.11 6.78
CA VAL A 65 8.87 4.89 5.99
C VAL A 65 7.53 4.41 5.44
N PHE A 66 7.51 4.08 4.16
CA PHE A 66 6.42 3.44 3.43
C PHE A 66 7.03 2.43 2.45
N ASP A 67 6.20 1.65 1.76
CA ASP A 67 6.66 0.66 0.77
C ASP A 67 7.62 -0.40 1.32
N ALA A 68 7.62 -0.65 2.63
CA ALA A 68 8.46 -1.66 3.26
C ALA A 68 8.24 -3.07 2.67
N LYS A 69 7.02 -3.35 2.17
CA LYS A 69 6.68 -4.59 1.46
C LYS A 69 7.49 -4.81 0.19
N ARG A 70 8.02 -3.75 -0.45
CA ARG A 70 8.94 -3.86 -1.59
C ARG A 70 10.32 -4.37 -1.19
N LEU A 71 10.73 -4.14 0.06
CA LEU A 71 12.06 -4.50 0.58
C LEU A 71 12.08 -5.85 1.31
N ILE A 72 10.93 -6.31 1.81
CA ILE A 72 10.84 -7.48 2.69
C ILE A 72 11.35 -8.76 2.02
N GLY A 73 12.19 -9.52 2.72
CA GLY A 73 12.78 -10.78 2.23
C GLY A 73 13.75 -10.67 1.05
N ARG A 74 14.11 -9.45 0.61
CA ARG A 74 15.05 -9.18 -0.49
C ARG A 74 16.49 -8.97 0.00
N LYS A 75 17.43 -9.00 -0.94
CA LYS A 75 18.82 -8.60 -0.71
C LYS A 75 19.01 -7.14 -1.09
N PHE A 76 19.92 -6.46 -0.40
CA PHE A 76 20.22 -5.05 -0.69
C PHE A 76 20.67 -4.85 -2.15
N ALA A 77 21.43 -5.81 -2.69
CA ALA A 77 21.96 -5.77 -4.04
C ALA A 77 20.94 -6.11 -5.15
N ASP A 78 19.72 -6.51 -4.81
CA ASP A 78 18.71 -6.84 -5.82
C ASP A 78 18.40 -5.58 -6.67
N ALA A 79 18.29 -5.75 -7.98
CA ALA A 79 18.11 -4.63 -8.92
C ALA A 79 16.85 -3.81 -8.61
N GLU A 80 15.77 -4.48 -8.20
CA GLU A 80 14.51 -3.86 -7.80
C GLU A 80 14.68 -2.99 -6.55
N VAL A 81 15.44 -3.46 -5.54
CA VAL A 81 15.77 -2.67 -4.34
C VAL A 81 16.58 -1.44 -4.72
N GLN A 82 17.58 -1.59 -5.58
CA GLN A 82 18.40 -0.47 -6.06
C GLN A 82 17.60 0.54 -6.91
N ALA A 83 16.58 0.09 -7.64
CA ALA A 83 15.67 0.97 -8.36
C ALA A 83 14.77 1.75 -7.40
N ASP A 84 14.10 1.05 -6.48
CA ASP A 84 13.18 1.63 -5.50
C ASP A 84 13.84 2.66 -4.59
N MET A 85 15.07 2.39 -4.15
CA MET A 85 15.84 3.29 -3.29
C MET A 85 16.09 4.68 -3.89
N LYS A 86 16.05 4.82 -5.23
CA LYS A 86 16.19 6.13 -5.89
C LYS A 86 14.97 7.03 -5.68
N HIS A 87 13.84 6.44 -5.30
CA HIS A 87 12.56 7.11 -5.14
C HIS A 87 12.17 7.31 -3.66
N PHE A 88 12.87 6.64 -2.74
CA PHE A 88 12.60 6.80 -1.32
C PHE A 88 13.21 8.09 -0.76
N PRO A 89 12.45 8.87 0.04
CA PRO A 89 13.00 10.03 0.74
C PRO A 89 13.78 9.65 2.00
N PHE A 90 13.64 8.41 2.47
CA PHE A 90 14.34 7.85 3.62
C PHE A 90 15.53 7.00 3.17
N LYS A 91 16.49 6.81 4.08
CA LYS A 91 17.74 6.11 3.77
C LYS A 91 17.60 4.61 3.96
N VAL A 92 18.03 3.83 2.98
CA VAL A 92 18.19 2.37 3.07
C VAL A 92 19.68 2.05 2.96
N ILE A 93 20.19 1.23 3.87
CA ILE A 93 21.61 0.83 3.94
C ILE A 93 21.75 -0.69 3.83
N ASP A 94 22.94 -1.13 3.43
CA ASP A 94 23.30 -2.54 3.46
C ASP A 94 23.79 -2.93 4.86
N LYS A 95 23.18 -3.96 5.43
CA LYS A 95 23.67 -4.62 6.65
C LYS A 95 23.76 -6.12 6.41
N GLY A 96 24.95 -6.59 6.04
CA GLY A 96 25.20 -8.02 5.83
C GLY A 96 24.44 -8.58 4.62
N GLY A 97 24.30 -7.79 3.55
CA GLY A 97 23.59 -8.15 2.33
C GLY A 97 22.07 -7.90 2.36
N LYS A 98 21.52 -7.41 3.48
CA LYS A 98 20.10 -7.14 3.67
C LYS A 98 19.82 -5.63 3.67
N PRO A 99 18.70 -5.17 3.06
CA PRO A 99 18.30 -3.78 3.15
C PRO A 99 17.79 -3.47 4.56
N VAL A 100 18.27 -2.38 5.13
CA VAL A 100 17.87 -1.88 6.45
C VAL A 100 17.55 -0.40 6.34
N VAL A 101 16.39 0.00 6.85
CA VAL A 101 15.96 1.39 6.86
C VAL A 101 16.64 2.12 8.02
N GLN A 102 17.28 3.26 7.73
CA GLN A 102 17.93 4.12 8.71
C GLN A 102 17.11 5.40 8.90
N VAL A 103 16.73 5.68 10.14
CA VAL A 103 15.93 6.84 10.55
C VAL A 103 16.51 7.49 11.81
N GLU A 104 16.15 8.73 12.05
CA GLU A 104 16.33 9.40 13.34
C GLU A 104 15.07 9.19 14.20
N PHE A 105 15.26 8.71 15.42
CA PHE A 105 14.19 8.48 16.37
C PHE A 105 14.66 8.85 17.78
N LYS A 106 13.97 9.79 18.43
CA LYS A 106 14.35 10.31 19.75
C LYS A 106 15.79 10.85 19.81
N GLY A 107 16.21 11.59 18.78
CA GLY A 107 17.56 12.15 18.66
C GLY A 107 18.68 11.13 18.42
N GLU A 108 18.35 9.86 18.18
CA GLU A 108 19.32 8.81 17.88
C GLU A 108 19.08 8.19 16.51
N GLN A 109 20.15 7.83 15.81
CA GLN A 109 20.02 7.01 14.60
C GLN A 109 19.62 5.59 14.97
N LYS A 110 18.50 5.13 14.40
CA LYS A 110 17.99 3.77 14.51
C LYS A 110 17.98 3.09 13.15
N MET A 111 18.07 1.77 13.20
CA MET A 111 18.08 0.89 12.05
C MET A 111 16.97 -0.12 12.23
N PHE A 112 16.12 -0.26 11.22
CA PHE A 112 15.00 -1.19 11.22
C PHE A 112 15.02 -2.05 9.97
N THR A 113 14.83 -3.36 10.13
CA THR A 113 14.62 -4.23 8.98
C THR A 113 13.21 -4.03 8.39
N PRO A 114 12.97 -4.39 7.11
CA PRO A 114 11.63 -4.32 6.52
C PRO A 114 10.58 -5.13 7.29
N GLU A 115 10.99 -6.23 7.92
CA GLU A 115 10.16 -7.07 8.78
C GLU A 115 9.75 -6.31 10.05
N GLU A 116 10.67 -5.56 10.68
CA GLU A 116 10.36 -4.73 11.85
C GLU A 116 9.41 -3.58 11.51
N ILE A 117 9.59 -2.92 10.36
CA ILE A 117 8.65 -1.89 9.88
C ILE A 117 7.26 -2.50 9.61
N SER A 118 7.22 -3.65 8.94
CA SER A 118 5.96 -4.37 8.66
C SER A 118 5.29 -4.86 9.95
N ALA A 119 6.07 -5.28 10.95
CA ALA A 119 5.57 -5.67 12.26
C ALA A 119 4.91 -4.50 13.00
N MET A 120 5.41 -3.27 12.84
CA MET A 120 4.76 -2.07 13.38
C MET A 120 3.38 -1.85 12.73
N VAL A 121 3.27 -2.02 11.41
CA VAL A 121 1.98 -1.96 10.70
C VAL A 121 1.03 -3.07 11.18
N LEU A 122 1.51 -4.31 11.29
CA LEU A 122 0.74 -5.45 11.81
C LEU A 122 0.31 -5.24 13.27
N THR A 123 1.14 -4.58 14.09
CA THR A 123 0.80 -4.20 15.47
C THR A 123 -0.38 -3.24 15.47
N LYS A 124 -0.37 -2.21 14.61
CA LYS A 124 -1.52 -1.30 14.47
C LYS A 124 -2.79 -2.02 13.99
N MET A 125 -2.66 -3.02 13.11
CA MET A 125 -3.81 -3.84 12.66
C MET A 125 -4.36 -4.70 13.81
N ARG A 126 -3.48 -5.31 14.61
CA ARG A 126 -3.86 -6.04 15.82
C ARG A 126 -4.58 -5.12 16.81
N GLU A 127 -3.97 -3.99 17.17
CA GLU A 127 -4.55 -3.01 18.12
C GLU A 127 -5.92 -2.49 17.66
N THR A 128 -6.09 -2.29 16.35
CA THR A 128 -7.37 -1.90 15.75
C THR A 128 -8.43 -2.99 15.96
N ALA A 129 -8.08 -4.26 15.72
CA ALA A 129 -8.97 -5.37 15.99
C ALA A 129 -9.23 -5.58 17.50
N GLU A 130 -8.22 -5.43 18.35
CA GLU A 130 -8.35 -5.53 19.81
C GLU A 130 -9.32 -4.46 20.36
N SER A 131 -9.20 -3.23 19.88
CA SER A 131 -10.10 -2.13 20.23
C SER A 131 -11.55 -2.41 19.82
N TYR A 132 -11.76 -3.03 18.65
CA TYR A 132 -13.08 -3.41 18.17
C TYR A 132 -13.69 -4.58 18.97
N LEU A 133 -12.88 -5.57 19.33
CA LEU A 133 -13.33 -6.81 19.97
C LEU A 133 -13.40 -6.70 21.50
N GLY A 134 -12.71 -5.73 22.11
CA GLY A 134 -12.62 -5.56 23.57
C GLY A 134 -11.76 -6.62 24.25
N GLY A 135 -10.81 -7.22 23.54
CA GLY A 135 -9.95 -8.30 24.04
C GLY A 135 -8.73 -8.52 23.18
N THR A 136 -7.81 -9.36 23.66
CA THR A 136 -6.53 -9.62 22.98
C THR A 136 -6.70 -10.46 21.71
N VAL A 137 -5.94 -10.11 20.67
CA VAL A 137 -5.93 -10.83 19.38
C VAL A 137 -4.58 -11.49 19.21
N ASN A 138 -4.57 -12.82 19.29
CA ASN A 138 -3.34 -13.60 19.23
C ASN A 138 -3.17 -14.33 17.90
N ASN A 139 -4.23 -14.62 17.17
CA ASN A 139 -4.16 -15.46 15.96
C ASN A 139 -4.45 -14.62 14.71
N ALA A 140 -3.63 -14.78 13.68
CA ALA A 140 -3.85 -14.09 12.41
C ALA A 140 -3.58 -14.99 11.21
N VAL A 141 -4.30 -14.74 10.12
CA VAL A 141 -3.93 -15.13 8.76
C VAL A 141 -3.50 -13.87 8.03
N ILE A 142 -2.31 -13.89 7.41
CA ILE A 142 -1.75 -12.72 6.72
C ILE A 142 -1.63 -13.04 5.23
N THR A 143 -2.05 -12.11 4.38
CA THR A 143 -1.95 -12.25 2.93
C THR A 143 -0.58 -11.81 2.40
N VAL A 144 -0.16 -12.40 1.28
CA VAL A 144 1.02 -12.00 0.49
C VAL A 144 0.72 -12.14 -1.01
N PRO A 145 1.46 -11.46 -1.89
CA PRO A 145 1.33 -11.66 -3.32
C PRO A 145 1.64 -13.10 -3.73
N ALA A 146 1.01 -13.61 -4.78
CA ALA A 146 1.21 -15.00 -5.21
C ALA A 146 2.66 -15.28 -5.65
N TYR A 147 3.32 -14.28 -6.25
CA TYR A 147 4.71 -14.37 -6.72
C TYR A 147 5.76 -14.27 -5.59
N PHE A 148 5.36 -14.01 -4.34
CA PHE A 148 6.31 -13.99 -3.22
C PHE A 148 7.02 -15.33 -3.08
N ASN A 149 8.35 -15.30 -3.08
CA ASN A 149 9.18 -16.47 -2.84
C ASN A 149 9.22 -16.84 -1.35
N ASP A 150 9.86 -17.97 -1.03
CA ASP A 150 9.94 -18.49 0.35
C ASP A 150 10.58 -17.50 1.34
N SER A 151 11.61 -16.75 0.91
CA SER A 151 12.27 -15.74 1.75
C SER A 151 11.32 -14.62 2.13
N GLN A 152 10.53 -14.12 1.18
CA GLN A 152 9.57 -13.04 1.40
C GLN A 152 8.37 -13.51 2.25
N ARG A 153 7.90 -14.75 2.03
CA ARG A 153 6.86 -15.37 2.86
C ARG A 153 7.30 -15.54 4.30
N GLN A 154 8.53 -16.05 4.49
CA GLN A 154 9.10 -16.23 5.82
C GLN A 154 9.31 -14.89 6.52
N ALA A 155 9.85 -13.88 5.82
CA ALA A 155 10.03 -12.54 6.36
C ALA A 155 8.71 -11.87 6.77
N THR A 156 7.63 -12.06 6.00
CA THR A 156 6.29 -11.58 6.36
C THR A 156 5.72 -12.31 7.59
N LYS A 157 5.96 -13.63 7.67
CA LYS A 157 5.59 -14.42 8.85
C LYS A 157 6.36 -13.97 10.10
N ASP A 158 7.65 -13.68 9.96
CA ASP A 158 8.50 -13.16 11.03
C ASP A 158 8.01 -11.78 11.50
N ALA A 159 7.59 -10.91 10.58
CA ALA A 159 6.94 -9.65 10.94
C ALA A 159 5.68 -9.86 11.79
N GLY A 160 4.87 -10.86 11.48
CA GLY A 160 3.73 -11.27 12.31
C GLY A 160 4.13 -11.73 13.71
N LEU A 161 5.19 -12.54 13.82
CA LEU A 161 5.73 -12.98 15.10
C LEU A 161 6.27 -11.82 15.94
N ILE A 162 7.00 -10.88 15.33
CA ILE A 162 7.50 -9.65 15.99
C ILE A 162 6.32 -8.79 16.48
N ALA A 163 5.22 -8.75 15.74
CA ALA A 163 3.98 -8.09 16.12
C ALA A 163 3.18 -8.86 17.20
N GLY A 164 3.70 -9.96 17.75
CA GLY A 164 3.03 -10.76 18.78
C GLY A 164 1.85 -11.59 18.26
N LEU A 165 1.77 -11.84 16.95
CA LEU A 165 0.73 -12.66 16.34
C LEU A 165 1.24 -14.10 16.11
N ASN A 166 0.43 -15.06 16.49
CA ASN A 166 0.51 -16.43 15.99
C ASN A 166 -0.05 -16.48 14.56
N VAL A 167 0.86 -16.49 13.59
CA VAL A 167 0.52 -16.56 12.16
C VAL A 167 0.09 -17.98 11.80
N LEU A 168 -1.23 -18.22 11.79
CA LEU A 168 -1.84 -19.51 11.49
C LEU A 168 -1.50 -19.98 10.07
N ARG A 169 -1.52 -19.04 9.12
CA ARG A 169 -1.20 -19.29 7.72
C ARG A 169 -0.81 -18.00 7.01
N ILE A 170 0.12 -18.11 6.07
CA ILE A 170 0.31 -17.13 5.00
C ILE A 170 -0.48 -17.61 3.80
N ILE A 171 -1.39 -16.79 3.28
CA ILE A 171 -2.20 -17.12 2.09
C ILE A 171 -1.91 -16.14 0.96
N ASN A 172 -2.11 -16.58 -0.27
CA ASN A 172 -1.96 -15.68 -1.42
C ASN A 172 -3.13 -14.70 -1.47
N GLU A 173 -2.86 -13.44 -1.75
CA GLU A 173 -3.86 -12.40 -2.02
C GLU A 173 -4.92 -12.84 -3.04
N PRO A 174 -4.56 -13.38 -4.23
CA PRO A 174 -5.57 -13.84 -5.19
C PRO A 174 -6.42 -15.02 -4.66
N THR A 175 -5.84 -15.90 -3.84
CA THR A 175 -6.60 -16.98 -3.19
C THR A 175 -7.56 -16.41 -2.14
N ALA A 176 -7.11 -15.45 -1.33
CA ALA A 176 -7.95 -14.76 -0.35
C ALA A 176 -9.13 -14.04 -1.03
N ALA A 177 -8.88 -13.37 -2.16
CA ALA A 177 -9.91 -12.75 -2.97
C ALA A 177 -10.91 -13.80 -3.51
N ALA A 178 -10.44 -14.90 -4.08
CA ALA A 178 -11.32 -15.96 -4.57
C ALA A 178 -12.21 -16.58 -3.47
N ILE A 179 -11.66 -16.77 -2.26
CA ILE A 179 -12.42 -17.19 -1.07
C ILE A 179 -13.48 -16.14 -0.70
N ALA A 180 -13.13 -14.85 -0.71
CA ALA A 180 -14.07 -13.77 -0.37
C ALA A 180 -15.27 -13.69 -1.33
N TYR A 181 -15.09 -14.05 -2.61
CA TYR A 181 -16.18 -14.16 -3.58
C TYR A 181 -17.02 -15.44 -3.44
N GLY A 182 -16.69 -16.32 -2.49
CA GLY A 182 -17.40 -17.58 -2.26
C GLY A 182 -17.18 -18.60 -3.38
N LEU A 183 -16.07 -18.49 -4.10
CA LEU A 183 -15.72 -19.41 -5.19
C LEU A 183 -15.20 -20.75 -4.67
N ASP A 184 -14.91 -20.85 -3.37
CA ASP A 184 -14.60 -22.09 -2.64
C ASP A 184 -15.82 -22.99 -2.43
N LYS A 185 -17.04 -22.45 -2.54
CA LYS A 185 -18.27 -23.24 -2.37
C LYS A 185 -18.29 -24.35 -3.40
N ARG A 186 -18.54 -25.59 -2.94
CA ARG A 186 -18.59 -26.77 -3.79
C ARG A 186 -19.50 -26.51 -4.98
N THR A 187 -18.88 -26.45 -6.15
CA THR A 187 -19.57 -26.41 -7.44
C THR A 187 -19.10 -27.59 -8.25
N GLU A 188 -19.97 -28.15 -9.07
CA GLU A 188 -19.62 -29.29 -9.92
C GLU A 188 -18.65 -28.83 -11.01
N GLY A 189 -17.50 -29.50 -11.09
CA GLY A 189 -16.47 -29.28 -12.11
C GLY A 189 -15.39 -28.25 -11.74
N GLU A 190 -14.29 -28.32 -12.50
CA GLU A 190 -13.18 -27.37 -12.43
C GLU A 190 -13.61 -25.99 -12.95
N ARG A 191 -13.20 -24.92 -12.26
CA ARG A 191 -13.41 -23.54 -12.68
C ARG A 191 -12.10 -22.79 -12.81
N ASN A 192 -11.94 -22.09 -13.92
CA ASN A 192 -10.85 -21.13 -14.11
C ASN A 192 -11.29 -19.75 -13.64
N VAL A 193 -10.51 -19.12 -12.77
CA VAL A 193 -10.77 -17.79 -12.21
C VAL A 193 -9.55 -16.91 -12.45
N LEU A 194 -9.75 -15.79 -13.15
CA LEU A 194 -8.73 -14.77 -13.32
C LEU A 194 -8.95 -13.68 -12.27
N ILE A 195 -7.97 -13.50 -11.40
CA ILE A 195 -7.90 -12.39 -10.45
C ILE A 195 -7.09 -11.28 -11.10
N PHE A 196 -7.68 -10.09 -11.21
CA PHE A 196 -7.01 -8.87 -11.66
C PHE A 196 -6.93 -7.91 -10.46
N ASP A 197 -5.75 -7.73 -9.90
CA ASP A 197 -5.50 -6.92 -8.71
C ASP A 197 -4.58 -5.74 -9.06
N LEU A 198 -5.16 -4.54 -9.16
CA LEU A 198 -4.43 -3.31 -9.44
C LEU A 198 -4.47 -2.40 -8.21
N GLY A 199 -3.44 -2.52 -7.39
CA GLY A 199 -3.30 -1.85 -6.11
C GLY A 199 -2.73 -0.43 -6.20
N GLY A 200 -2.21 0.06 -5.08
CA GLY A 200 -1.60 1.39 -5.00
C GLY A 200 -0.26 1.51 -5.73
N GLY A 201 0.52 0.43 -5.81
CA GLY A 201 1.81 0.43 -6.51
C GLY A 201 2.22 -0.92 -7.08
N THR A 202 1.35 -1.92 -7.01
CA THR A 202 1.58 -3.25 -7.57
C THR A 202 0.38 -3.63 -8.42
N PHE A 203 0.65 -4.30 -9.54
CA PHE A 203 -0.34 -4.88 -10.41
C PHE A 203 -0.08 -6.38 -10.54
N ASP A 204 -1.06 -7.19 -10.21
CA ASP A 204 -0.99 -8.64 -10.21
C ASP A 204 -2.16 -9.27 -10.94
N VAL A 205 -1.86 -10.19 -11.85
CA VAL A 205 -2.83 -11.05 -12.53
C VAL A 205 -2.52 -12.48 -12.15
N SER A 206 -3.53 -13.19 -11.65
CA SER A 206 -3.39 -14.61 -11.28
C SER A 206 -4.52 -15.44 -11.87
N LEU A 207 -4.17 -16.49 -12.60
CA LEU A 207 -5.12 -17.51 -13.04
C LEU A 207 -5.13 -18.66 -12.04
N LEU A 208 -6.29 -18.91 -11.44
CA LEU A 208 -6.52 -19.99 -10.49
C LEU A 208 -7.43 -21.05 -11.13
N THR A 209 -7.17 -22.32 -10.86
CA THR A 209 -8.21 -23.34 -10.94
C THR A 209 -8.78 -23.62 -9.56
N ILE A 210 -10.08 -23.83 -9.52
CA ILE A 210 -10.81 -24.20 -8.32
C ILE A 210 -11.58 -25.48 -8.62
N GLU A 211 -11.28 -26.53 -7.86
CA GLU A 211 -11.95 -27.83 -7.95
C GLU A 211 -12.16 -28.37 -6.53
N GLU A 212 -13.42 -28.68 -6.18
CA GLU A 212 -13.78 -29.23 -4.85
C GLU A 212 -13.25 -28.44 -3.63
N GLY A 213 -13.05 -27.12 -3.78
CA GLY A 213 -12.50 -26.24 -2.74
C GLY A 213 -10.97 -26.22 -2.65
N ILE A 214 -10.29 -26.92 -3.55
CA ILE A 214 -8.84 -26.84 -3.74
C ILE A 214 -8.55 -25.69 -4.71
N PHE A 215 -7.65 -24.80 -4.30
CA PHE A 215 -7.18 -23.67 -5.10
C PHE A 215 -5.78 -23.97 -5.62
N GLU A 216 -5.61 -23.97 -6.93
CA GLU A 216 -4.30 -24.11 -7.56
C GLU A 216 -3.99 -22.87 -8.39
N VAL A 217 -2.83 -22.27 -8.16
CA VAL A 217 -2.35 -21.14 -8.97
C VAL A 217 -1.73 -21.71 -10.25
N LYS A 218 -2.34 -21.45 -11.40
CA LYS A 218 -1.85 -21.92 -12.71
C LYS A 218 -0.81 -21.00 -13.32
N SER A 219 -1.02 -19.69 -13.21
CA SER A 219 -0.07 -18.69 -13.68
C SER A 219 -0.22 -17.39 -12.89
N THR A 220 0.88 -16.66 -12.80
CA THR A 220 0.95 -15.31 -12.23
C THR A 220 1.76 -14.43 -13.16
N ALA A 221 1.26 -13.25 -13.46
CA ALA A 221 1.95 -12.20 -14.18
C ALA A 221 1.60 -10.86 -13.53
N GLY A 222 2.31 -9.79 -13.90
CA GLY A 222 2.02 -8.48 -13.34
C GLY A 222 3.17 -7.50 -13.53
N ASP A 223 3.04 -6.36 -12.87
CA ASP A 223 4.06 -5.34 -12.78
C ASP A 223 4.18 -4.88 -11.31
N THR A 224 5.32 -5.16 -10.70
CA THR A 224 5.55 -4.82 -9.30
C THR A 224 5.68 -3.31 -9.07
N HIS A 225 5.73 -2.50 -10.12
CA HIS A 225 5.94 -1.05 -10.08
C HIS A 225 4.85 -0.27 -10.80
N LEU A 226 3.69 -0.88 -11.03
CA LEU A 226 2.52 -0.22 -11.59
C LEU A 226 1.38 -0.17 -10.58
N GLY A 227 0.81 1.01 -10.35
CA GLY A 227 -0.43 1.12 -9.59
C GLY A 227 -1.04 2.52 -9.53
N GLY A 228 -1.93 2.70 -8.57
CA GLY A 228 -2.64 3.95 -8.33
C GLY A 228 -1.75 5.19 -8.17
N GLU A 229 -0.52 5.04 -7.65
CA GLU A 229 0.44 6.13 -7.47
C GLU A 229 1.03 6.64 -8.80
N ASP A 230 1.15 5.78 -9.81
CA ASP A 230 1.60 6.18 -11.15
C ASP A 230 0.55 7.04 -11.84
N PHE A 231 -0.72 6.72 -11.63
CA PHE A 231 -1.83 7.55 -12.12
C PHE A 231 -1.84 8.92 -11.42
N ASP A 232 -1.53 8.95 -10.12
CA ASP A 232 -1.34 10.21 -9.39
C ASP A 232 -0.14 11.00 -9.95
N ASN A 233 0.96 10.32 -10.30
CA ASN A 233 2.13 10.94 -10.94
C ASN A 233 1.77 11.61 -12.27
N ARG A 234 0.95 10.97 -13.12
CA ARG A 234 0.49 11.55 -14.39
C ARG A 234 -0.30 12.84 -14.15
N LEU A 235 -1.21 12.84 -13.19
CA LEU A 235 -1.96 14.02 -12.79
C LEU A 235 -1.04 15.13 -12.24
N VAL A 236 -0.12 14.80 -11.34
CA VAL A 236 0.83 15.76 -10.77
C VAL A 236 1.66 16.42 -11.87
N ASN A 237 2.24 15.65 -12.79
CA ASN A 237 3.06 16.18 -13.88
C ASN A 237 2.27 17.09 -14.82
N HIS A 238 1.02 16.71 -15.11
CA HIS A 238 0.09 17.53 -15.88
C HIS A 238 -0.13 18.89 -15.20
N PHE A 239 -0.44 18.90 -13.91
CA PHE A 239 -0.73 20.14 -13.18
C PHE A 239 0.51 20.97 -12.84
N VAL A 240 1.69 20.35 -12.67
CA VAL A 240 2.97 21.07 -12.60
C VAL A 240 3.19 21.87 -13.88
N SER A 241 2.98 21.23 -15.04
CA SER A 241 3.12 21.86 -16.35
C SER A 241 2.07 22.95 -16.57
N GLU A 242 0.83 22.73 -16.13
CA GLU A 242 -0.23 23.73 -16.16
C GLU A 242 0.09 24.95 -15.28
N PHE A 243 0.54 24.73 -14.04
CA PHE A 243 0.93 25.78 -13.10
C PHE A 243 2.06 26.63 -13.69
N LYS A 244 3.10 25.98 -14.24
CA LYS A 244 4.20 26.65 -14.93
C LYS A 244 3.74 27.44 -16.14
N ARG A 245 2.80 26.92 -16.93
CA ARG A 245 2.21 27.63 -18.07
C ARG A 245 1.42 28.87 -17.65
N LYS A 246 0.55 28.74 -16.63
CA LYS A 246 -0.36 29.80 -16.13
C LYS A 246 0.40 30.89 -15.36
N HIS A 247 1.32 30.52 -14.49
CA HIS A 247 1.96 31.42 -13.52
C HIS A 247 3.45 31.68 -13.78
N LYS A 248 4.05 31.03 -14.79
CA LYS A 248 5.48 31.15 -15.15
C LYS A 248 6.44 30.79 -14.00
N LYS A 249 6.00 29.93 -13.09
CA LYS A 249 6.73 29.49 -11.90
C LYS A 249 6.82 27.97 -11.84
N ASP A 250 7.95 27.45 -11.39
CA ASP A 250 8.21 26.01 -11.33
C ASP A 250 8.21 25.50 -9.90
N LEU A 251 7.12 24.85 -9.51
CA LEU A 251 6.92 24.35 -8.15
C LEU A 251 7.71 23.06 -7.86
N THR A 252 8.37 22.46 -8.86
CA THR A 252 9.11 21.18 -8.68
C THR A 252 10.24 21.28 -7.67
N SER A 253 10.80 22.48 -7.49
CA SER A 253 11.83 22.77 -6.50
C SER A 253 11.32 22.74 -5.05
N ASN A 254 10.01 22.77 -4.83
CA ASN A 254 9.41 22.83 -3.51
C ASN A 254 8.65 21.54 -3.19
N ALA A 255 9.29 20.68 -2.38
CA ALA A 255 8.76 19.39 -1.96
C ALA A 255 7.38 19.51 -1.27
N ARG A 256 7.17 20.57 -0.48
CA ARG A 256 5.88 20.80 0.20
C ARG A 256 4.78 21.12 -0.82
N ALA A 257 5.06 21.96 -1.82
CA ALA A 257 4.11 22.28 -2.89
C ALA A 257 3.75 21.03 -3.72
N LEU A 258 4.76 20.27 -4.15
CA LEU A 258 4.56 19.01 -4.87
C LEU A 258 3.70 18.01 -4.08
N ARG A 259 3.93 17.88 -2.77
CA ARG A 259 3.15 16.97 -1.93
C ARG A 259 1.69 17.40 -1.81
N ARG A 260 1.43 18.70 -1.58
CA ARG A 260 0.06 19.25 -1.53
C ARG A 260 -0.68 18.99 -2.85
N LEU A 261 0.00 19.21 -3.98
CA LEU A 261 -0.55 18.93 -5.30
C LEU A 261 -0.85 17.43 -5.48
N ARG A 262 0.06 16.55 -5.07
CA ARG A 262 -0.14 15.09 -5.13
C ARG A 262 -1.35 14.64 -4.30
N THR A 263 -1.50 15.13 -3.07
CA THR A 263 -2.67 14.82 -2.23
C THR A 263 -3.98 15.27 -2.90
N ALA A 264 -3.98 16.45 -3.54
CA ALA A 264 -5.14 16.90 -4.31
C ALA A 264 -5.39 16.03 -5.54
N CYS A 265 -4.33 15.57 -6.24
CA CYS A 265 -4.44 14.65 -7.38
C CYS A 265 -5.00 13.28 -6.98
N GLU A 266 -4.55 12.70 -5.86
CA GLU A 266 -5.09 11.43 -5.32
C GLU A 266 -6.61 11.56 -5.05
N ARG A 267 -7.03 12.68 -4.45
CA ARG A 267 -8.45 12.97 -4.20
C ARG A 267 -9.23 13.20 -5.49
N ALA A 268 -8.63 13.89 -6.47
CA ALA A 268 -9.23 14.10 -7.78
C ALA A 268 -9.43 12.77 -8.51
N LYS A 269 -8.41 11.90 -8.56
CA LYS A 269 -8.47 10.54 -9.12
C LYS A 269 -9.64 9.75 -8.52
N ARG A 270 -9.75 9.71 -7.19
CA ARG A 270 -10.85 9.04 -6.47
C ARG A 270 -12.22 9.59 -6.88
N THR A 271 -12.34 10.90 -7.01
CA THR A 271 -13.60 11.55 -7.43
C THR A 271 -13.96 11.22 -8.87
N LEU A 272 -12.95 11.18 -9.75
CA LEU A 272 -13.12 10.83 -11.16
C LEU A 272 -13.58 9.38 -11.38
N SER A 273 -13.37 8.46 -10.42
CA SER A 273 -13.91 7.09 -10.51
C SER A 273 -15.44 7.04 -10.52
N SER A 274 -16.12 8.03 -9.93
CA SER A 274 -17.59 8.10 -9.89
C SER A 274 -18.17 9.32 -10.62
N SER A 275 -17.37 10.36 -10.84
CA SER A 275 -17.80 11.62 -11.49
C SER A 275 -17.09 11.85 -12.83
N ALA A 276 -17.74 12.58 -13.75
CA ALA A 276 -17.15 12.90 -15.06
C ALA A 276 -16.10 14.02 -14.99
N GLN A 277 -16.10 14.84 -13.94
CA GLN A 277 -15.16 15.93 -13.71
C GLN A 277 -15.00 16.22 -12.20
N THR A 278 -13.94 16.92 -11.83
CA THR A 278 -13.70 17.43 -10.46
C THR A 278 -12.87 18.72 -10.49
N SER A 279 -13.01 19.56 -9.47
CA SER A 279 -12.10 20.69 -9.23
C SER A 279 -10.89 20.29 -8.38
N ILE A 280 -9.80 21.03 -8.54
CA ILE A 280 -8.62 21.04 -7.68
C ILE A 280 -8.44 22.48 -7.19
N GLU A 281 -8.44 22.63 -5.88
CA GLU A 281 -8.46 23.93 -5.21
C GLU A 281 -7.42 23.89 -4.10
N ILE A 282 -6.32 24.64 -4.27
CA ILE A 282 -5.20 24.66 -3.33
C ILE A 282 -4.74 26.09 -3.10
N ASP A 283 -5.05 26.63 -1.92
CA ASP A 283 -4.65 27.98 -1.53
C ASP A 283 -3.14 28.08 -1.31
N SER A 284 -2.51 29.15 -1.77
CA SER A 284 -1.08 29.43 -1.63
C SER A 284 -0.21 28.19 -1.94
N LEU A 285 -0.45 27.55 -3.08
CA LEU A 285 0.27 26.33 -3.47
C LEU A 285 1.78 26.58 -3.57
N TYR A 286 2.20 27.68 -4.19
CA TYR A 286 3.61 28.04 -4.38
C TYR A 286 3.79 29.56 -4.43
N GLU A 287 4.75 30.11 -3.66
CA GLU A 287 5.03 31.56 -3.59
C GLU A 287 3.78 32.44 -3.35
N GLY A 288 2.83 31.98 -2.52
CA GLY A 288 1.59 32.69 -2.24
C GLY A 288 0.53 32.62 -3.35
N ILE A 289 0.80 31.90 -4.44
CA ILE A 289 -0.11 31.76 -5.58
C ILE A 289 -1.09 30.62 -5.31
N ASP A 290 -2.38 30.92 -5.34
CA ASP A 290 -3.44 29.91 -5.31
C ASP A 290 -3.52 29.14 -6.62
N PHE A 291 -3.90 27.86 -6.55
CA PHE A 291 -4.11 27.02 -7.71
C PHE A 291 -5.52 26.45 -7.73
N TYR A 292 -6.36 27.04 -8.58
CA TYR A 292 -7.72 26.60 -8.86
C TYR A 292 -7.81 26.12 -10.31
N THR A 293 -8.19 24.86 -10.50
CA THR A 293 -8.38 24.26 -11.82
C THR A 293 -9.39 23.12 -11.77
N SER A 294 -9.68 22.49 -12.91
CA SER A 294 -10.55 21.32 -13.00
C SER A 294 -9.99 20.32 -13.99
N ILE A 295 -10.42 19.06 -13.85
CA ILE A 295 -10.05 17.99 -14.77
C ILE A 295 -11.25 17.07 -15.03
N THR A 296 -11.35 16.59 -16.26
CA THR A 296 -12.35 15.63 -16.69
C THR A 296 -11.79 14.21 -16.62
N ARG A 297 -12.69 13.21 -16.49
CA ARG A 297 -12.32 11.79 -16.54
C ARG A 297 -11.63 11.46 -17.87
N ALA A 298 -12.16 11.95 -18.99
CA ALA A 298 -11.57 11.74 -20.31
C ALA A 298 -10.11 12.24 -20.39
N ARG A 299 -9.80 13.40 -19.79
CA ARG A 299 -8.42 13.91 -19.76
C ARG A 299 -7.52 13.03 -18.88
N PHE A 300 -8.03 12.56 -17.74
CA PHE A 300 -7.28 11.63 -16.89
C PHE A 300 -6.99 10.30 -17.60
N GLU A 301 -7.97 9.73 -18.30
CA GLU A 301 -7.81 8.51 -19.09
C GLU A 301 -6.80 8.69 -20.23
N GLU A 302 -6.81 9.84 -20.92
CA GLU A 302 -5.80 10.20 -21.92
C GLU A 302 -4.38 10.26 -21.31
N LEU A 303 -4.23 10.89 -20.14
CA LEU A 303 -2.94 11.01 -19.44
C LEU A 303 -2.34 9.67 -18.99
N CYS A 304 -3.18 8.65 -18.79
CA CYS A 304 -2.80 7.34 -18.31
C CYS A 304 -2.97 6.22 -19.37
N GLN A 305 -3.28 6.58 -20.62
CA GLN A 305 -3.73 5.61 -21.63
C GLN A 305 -2.73 4.48 -21.88
N ASP A 306 -1.44 4.79 -21.92
CA ASP A 306 -0.37 3.80 -22.06
C ASP A 306 -0.30 2.85 -20.85
N LEU A 307 -0.42 3.37 -19.62
CA LEU A 307 -0.43 2.54 -18.41
C LEU A 307 -1.70 1.68 -18.32
N PHE A 308 -2.86 2.19 -18.73
CA PHE A 308 -4.09 1.41 -18.76
C PHE A 308 -4.08 0.33 -19.84
N ARG A 309 -3.36 0.54 -20.94
CA ARG A 309 -3.19 -0.49 -21.97
C ARG A 309 -2.19 -1.55 -21.54
N SER A 310 -1.12 -1.17 -20.84
CA SER A 310 -0.12 -2.13 -20.38
C SER A 310 -0.69 -3.13 -19.36
N THR A 311 -1.82 -2.83 -18.70
CA THR A 311 -2.48 -3.82 -17.81
C THR A 311 -3.10 -5.00 -18.57
N MET A 312 -3.16 -4.97 -19.90
CA MET A 312 -3.67 -6.07 -20.72
C MET A 312 -2.57 -7.03 -21.19
N GLU A 313 -1.29 -6.69 -21.01
CA GLU A 313 -0.17 -7.55 -21.44
C GLU A 313 0.10 -8.72 -20.49
N PRO A 314 0.10 -8.54 -19.14
CA PRO A 314 0.22 -9.64 -18.19
C PRO A 314 -0.97 -10.61 -18.20
#